data_AF-A0A2G6P3I5-F1
#
_entry.id   AF-A0A2G6P3I5-F1
#
_cell.length_a   1.000
_cell.length_b   1.000
_cell.length_c   1.000
_cell.angle_alpha   90.00
_cell.angle_beta   90.00
_cell.angle_gamma   90.00
#
_symmetry.space_group_name_H-M   'P 1'
#
loop_
_entity.id
_entity.type
_entity.pdbx_description
1 polymer ?
#
loop_
_entity_poly.entity_id
_entity_poly.type
_entity_poly.pdbx_seq_one_letter_code
_entity_poly.pdbx_strand_id
1 'polypeptide(L)'
;MKTILLLLVINVILFSAPPKSYKRGYELYGQKKYDQSIEMFSKLLEKYPESFYAGNAYYWIGMIDFERENYNSSILNFEKVLTCKNKWKFADALLGIAHCYERKNDKDKADIHYKEIYSLYKKSKKLVGENVLKIVKSKLGIQ
;
A
#
# COMPACT_ATOMS: atom_id res chain seq x y z
N MET A 1 -5.98 8.19 37.38
CA MET A 1 -5.05 7.50 36.44
C MET A 1 -5.70 6.39 35.59
N LYS A 2 -6.61 5.55 36.10
CA LYS A 2 -7.21 4.45 35.32
C LYS A 2 -8.05 4.90 34.10
N THR A 3 -8.73 6.05 34.17
CA THR A 3 -9.63 6.53 33.10
C THR A 3 -8.89 7.03 31.84
N ILE A 4 -7.75 7.69 32.01
CA ILE A 4 -6.91 8.16 30.87
C ILE A 4 -6.23 6.97 30.18
N LEU A 5 -5.77 5.99 30.96
CA LEU A 5 -5.17 4.77 30.42
C LEU A 5 -6.21 3.94 29.65
N LEU A 6 -7.46 3.85 30.14
CA LEU A 6 -8.54 3.13 29.46
C LEU A 6 -8.94 3.80 28.13
N LEU A 7 -9.03 5.14 28.08
CA LEU A 7 -9.30 5.87 26.84
C LEU A 7 -8.17 5.75 25.81
N LEU A 8 -6.91 5.79 26.26
CA LEU A 8 -5.74 5.55 25.40
C LEU A 8 -5.73 4.12 24.85
N VAL A 9 -6.00 3.12 25.70
CA VAL A 9 -6.04 1.71 25.29
C VAL A 9 -7.22 1.43 24.37
N ILE A 10 -8.41 1.99 24.62
CA ILE A 10 -9.58 1.87 23.74
C ILE A 10 -9.31 2.51 22.38
N ASN A 11 -8.72 3.72 22.34
CA ASN A 11 -8.31 4.35 21.08
C ASN A 11 -7.29 3.48 20.35
N VAL A 12 -6.21 3.05 21.00
CA VAL A 12 -5.17 2.21 20.38
C VAL A 12 -5.72 0.87 19.84
N ILE A 13 -6.66 0.24 20.54
CA ILE A 13 -7.29 -1.03 20.11
C ILE A 13 -8.27 -0.80 18.94
N LEU A 14 -9.09 0.27 18.98
CA LEU A 14 -9.99 0.63 17.88
C LEU A 14 -9.23 1.03 16.61
N PHE A 15 -8.04 1.61 16.73
CA PHE A 15 -7.20 1.99 15.59
C PHE A 15 -6.34 0.85 15.03
N SER A 16 -6.22 -0.28 15.74
CA SER A 16 -5.40 -1.43 15.33
C SER A 16 -6.21 -2.63 14.81
N ALA A 17 -7.50 -2.75 15.14
CA ALA A 17 -8.38 -3.72 14.48
C ALA A 17 -8.77 -3.24 13.07
N PRO A 18 -8.90 -4.13 12.07
CA PRO A 18 -9.28 -3.71 10.73
C PRO A 18 -10.71 -3.15 10.74
N PRO A 19 -10.92 -1.91 10.25
CA PRO A 19 -12.26 -1.37 10.08
C PRO A 19 -13.14 -2.33 9.28
N LYS A 20 -14.44 -2.38 9.58
CA LYS A 20 -15.40 -3.21 8.81
C LYS A 20 -15.33 -2.92 7.30
N SER A 21 -15.13 -1.64 6.95
CA SER A 21 -14.89 -1.20 5.57
C SER A 21 -13.63 -1.82 4.96
N TYR A 22 -12.53 -1.97 5.71
CA TYR A 22 -11.33 -2.66 5.22
C TYR A 22 -11.62 -4.11 4.86
N LYS A 23 -12.19 -4.88 5.81
CA LYS A 23 -12.47 -6.31 5.60
C LYS A 23 -13.38 -6.51 4.40
N ARG A 24 -14.45 -5.72 4.32
CA ARG A 24 -15.42 -5.80 3.22
C ARG A 24 -14.81 -5.41 1.88
N GLY A 25 -14.00 -4.34 1.84
CA GLY A 25 -13.30 -3.91 0.64
C GLY A 25 -12.37 -5.00 0.11
N TYR A 26 -11.62 -5.66 1.00
CA TYR A 26 -10.71 -6.75 0.65
C TYR A 26 -11.44 -8.01 0.11
N GLU A 27 -12.55 -8.39 0.73
CA GLU A 27 -13.40 -9.48 0.21
C GLU A 27 -13.94 -9.18 -1.19
N LEU A 28 -14.43 -7.95 -1.41
CA LEU A 28 -14.96 -7.51 -2.70
C LEU A 28 -13.87 -7.47 -3.78
N TYR A 29 -12.65 -7.09 -3.42
CA TYR A 29 -11.48 -7.17 -4.30
C TYR A 29 -11.25 -8.62 -4.76
N GLY A 30 -11.25 -9.58 -3.84
CA GLY A 30 -11.11 -11.01 -4.17
C GLY A 30 -12.23 -11.55 -5.06
N GLN A 31 -13.43 -10.95 -4.98
CA GLN A 31 -14.56 -11.25 -5.87
C GLN A 31 -14.51 -10.49 -7.20
N LYS A 32 -13.46 -9.70 -7.47
CA LYS A 32 -13.33 -8.79 -8.61
C LYS A 32 -14.44 -7.74 -8.72
N LYS A 33 -15.16 -7.48 -7.62
CA LYS A 33 -16.18 -6.42 -7.53
C LYS A 33 -15.50 -5.09 -7.23
N TYR A 34 -14.72 -4.63 -8.20
CA TYR A 34 -13.76 -3.54 -8.04
C TYR A 34 -14.40 -2.21 -7.61
N ASP A 35 -15.53 -1.82 -8.21
CA ASP A 35 -16.18 -0.55 -7.83
C ASP A 35 -16.66 -0.55 -6.38
N GLN A 36 -17.29 -1.66 -5.95
CA GLN A 36 -17.73 -1.81 -4.57
C GLN A 36 -16.55 -1.91 -3.61
N SER A 37 -15.44 -2.52 -4.04
CA SER A 37 -14.21 -2.60 -3.26
C SER A 37 -13.61 -1.20 -3.03
N ILE A 38 -13.50 -0.39 -4.08
CA ILE A 38 -13.06 1.01 -4.00
C ILE A 38 -13.98 1.79 -3.06
N GLU A 39 -15.30 1.66 -3.20
CA GLU A 39 -16.26 2.36 -2.32
C GLU A 39 -15.99 2.07 -0.83
N MET A 40 -15.71 0.81 -0.48
CA MET A 40 -15.40 0.44 0.90
C MET A 40 -14.06 1.01 1.37
N PHE A 41 -13.03 0.97 0.54
CA PHE A 41 -11.73 1.57 0.89
C PHE A 41 -11.80 3.10 1.00
N SER A 42 -12.57 3.76 0.13
CA SER A 42 -12.83 5.20 0.22
C SER A 42 -13.55 5.58 1.51
N LYS A 43 -14.57 4.82 1.92
CA LYS A 43 -15.24 5.03 3.23
C LYS A 43 -14.28 4.87 4.42
N LEU A 44 -13.30 3.96 4.32
CA LEU A 44 -12.25 3.84 5.34
C LEU A 44 -11.41 5.12 5.39
N LEU A 45 -10.97 5.60 4.22
CA LEU A 45 -10.09 6.76 4.12
C LEU A 45 -10.79 8.06 4.53
N GLU A 46 -12.08 8.20 4.25
CA GLU A 46 -12.88 9.35 4.70
C GLU A 46 -13.01 9.37 6.23
N LYS A 47 -13.35 8.23 6.83
CA LYS A 47 -13.61 8.14 8.27
C LYS A 47 -12.33 8.07 9.11
N TYR A 48 -11.27 7.47 8.56
CA TYR A 48 -10.04 7.16 9.27
C TYR A 48 -8.78 7.41 8.41
N PRO A 49 -8.57 8.64 7.92
CA PRO A 49 -7.52 8.98 6.94
C PRO A 49 -6.09 8.73 7.44
N GLU A 50 -5.88 8.79 8.76
CA GLU A 50 -4.57 8.56 9.38
C GLU A 50 -4.44 7.19 10.07
N SER A 51 -5.42 6.29 9.88
CA SER A 51 -5.38 4.98 10.52
C SER A 51 -4.22 4.13 10.04
N PHE A 52 -3.90 3.11 10.85
CA PHE A 52 -2.95 2.06 10.47
C PHE A 52 -3.31 1.39 9.13
N TYR A 53 -4.58 1.41 8.73
CA TYR A 53 -5.10 0.81 7.50
C TYR A 53 -5.18 1.75 6.30
N ALA A 54 -4.96 3.06 6.47
CA ALA A 54 -5.05 4.02 5.37
C ALA A 54 -4.11 3.66 4.21
N GLY A 55 -2.84 3.35 4.50
CA GLY A 55 -1.90 2.90 3.49
C GLY A 55 -2.30 1.59 2.80
N ASN A 56 -2.99 0.68 3.52
CA ASN A 56 -3.51 -0.55 2.90
C ASN A 56 -4.70 -0.26 1.97
N ALA A 57 -5.59 0.66 2.35
CA ALA A 57 -6.72 1.07 1.51
C ALA A 57 -6.24 1.72 0.20
N TYR A 58 -5.30 2.68 0.28
CA TYR A 58 -4.69 3.27 -0.91
C TYR A 58 -3.98 2.23 -1.78
N TYR A 59 -3.26 1.29 -1.15
CA TYR A 59 -2.61 0.19 -1.88
C TYR A 59 -3.62 -0.64 -2.68
N TRP A 60 -4.74 -1.05 -2.08
CA TRP A 60 -5.74 -1.85 -2.79
C TRP A 60 -6.45 -1.06 -3.90
N ILE A 61 -6.71 0.23 -3.71
CA ILE A 61 -7.25 1.07 -4.79
C ILE A 61 -6.23 1.16 -5.94
N GLY A 62 -4.94 1.35 -5.63
CA GLY A 62 -3.86 1.35 -6.63
C GLY A 62 -3.74 0.03 -7.38
N MET A 63 -3.88 -1.11 -6.70
CA MET A 63 -3.93 -2.43 -7.35
C MET A 63 -5.14 -2.57 -8.27
N ILE A 64 -6.33 -2.12 -7.86
CA ILE A 64 -7.52 -2.14 -8.71
C ILE A 64 -7.33 -1.28 -9.96
N ASP A 65 -6.76 -0.09 -9.81
CA ASP A 65 -6.44 0.77 -10.95
C ASP A 65 -5.41 0.12 -11.89
N PHE A 66 -4.42 -0.60 -11.35
CA PHE A 66 -3.46 -1.34 -12.14
C PHE A 66 -4.11 -2.47 -12.96
N GLU A 67 -4.98 -3.26 -12.33
CA GLU A 67 -5.75 -4.33 -12.99
C GLU A 67 -6.66 -3.79 -14.11
N ARG A 68 -7.13 -2.55 -13.97
CA ARG A 68 -7.92 -1.82 -14.97
C ARG A 68 -7.07 -1.08 -16.01
N GLU A 69 -5.75 -1.25 -15.96
CA GLU A 69 -4.78 -0.56 -16.83
C GLU A 69 -4.79 0.98 -16.70
N ASN A 70 -5.37 1.50 -15.62
CA ASN A 70 -5.39 2.91 -15.26
C ASN A 70 -4.08 3.30 -14.57
N TYR A 71 -2.95 3.12 -15.24
CA TYR A 71 -1.62 3.24 -14.63
C TYR A 71 -1.34 4.59 -13.98
N ASN A 72 -1.84 5.69 -14.55
CA ASN A 72 -1.67 7.01 -13.94
C ASN A 72 -2.39 7.12 -12.58
N SER A 73 -3.65 6.67 -12.51
CA SER A 73 -4.41 6.63 -11.25
C SER A 73 -3.80 5.66 -10.25
N SER A 74 -3.32 4.51 -10.73
CA SER A 74 -2.62 3.52 -9.92
C SER A 74 -1.38 4.11 -9.25
N ILE A 75 -0.53 4.80 -10.01
CA ILE A 75 0.65 5.50 -9.49
C ILE A 75 0.25 6.50 -8.41
N LEU A 76 -0.75 7.36 -8.67
CA LEU A 76 -1.20 8.36 -7.70
C LEU A 76 -1.69 7.72 -6.38
N ASN A 77 -2.38 6.58 -6.46
CA ASN A 77 -2.84 5.87 -5.27
C ASN A 77 -1.69 5.17 -4.54
N PHE A 78 -0.71 4.60 -5.24
CA PHE A 78 0.49 4.06 -4.61
C PHE A 78 1.36 5.15 -3.97
N GLU A 79 1.47 6.34 -4.57
CA GLU A 79 2.17 7.49 -3.98
C GLU A 79 1.53 7.93 -2.67
N LYS A 80 0.19 7.92 -2.56
CA LYS A 80 -0.51 8.18 -1.29
C LYS A 80 -0.19 7.14 -0.20
N VAL A 81 0.20 5.92 -0.55
CA VAL A 81 0.70 4.95 0.44
C VAL A 81 1.97 5.50 1.10
N LEU A 82 2.87 6.12 0.32
CA LEU A 82 4.16 6.63 0.78
C LEU A 82 4.04 7.86 1.70
N THR A 83 2.87 8.50 1.75
CA THR A 83 2.58 9.61 2.66
C THR A 83 1.97 9.15 4.00
N CYS A 84 1.60 7.86 4.12
CA CYS A 84 0.94 7.34 5.31
C CYS A 84 1.92 7.11 6.47
N LYS A 85 1.45 7.29 7.72
CA LYS A 85 2.25 7.06 8.95
C LYS A 85 2.78 5.62 9.03
N ASN A 86 1.95 4.67 8.60
CA ASN A 86 2.29 3.27 8.56
C ASN A 86 3.08 2.92 7.28
N LYS A 87 4.32 2.43 7.46
CA LYS A 87 5.26 2.12 6.39
C LYS A 87 5.24 0.68 5.88
N TRP A 88 4.42 -0.20 6.47
CA TRP A 88 4.40 -1.64 6.14
C TRP A 88 4.08 -1.92 4.66
N LYS A 89 3.44 -0.98 3.96
CA LYS A 89 3.09 -1.08 2.53
C LYS A 89 3.98 -0.30 1.57
N PHE A 90 5.04 0.34 2.05
CA PHE A 90 5.88 1.19 1.20
C PHE A 90 6.59 0.40 0.10
N ALA A 91 7.21 -0.73 0.44
CA ALA A 91 7.92 -1.55 -0.55
C ALA A 91 6.97 -2.12 -1.63
N ASP A 92 5.78 -2.59 -1.22
CA ASP A 92 4.76 -3.08 -2.14
C ASP A 92 4.24 -1.95 -3.05
N ALA A 93 4.02 -0.76 -2.50
CA ALA A 93 3.56 0.40 -3.29
C ALA A 93 4.62 0.87 -4.29
N LEU A 94 5.88 0.97 -3.88
CA LEU A 94 7.00 1.28 -4.80
C LEU A 94 7.11 0.23 -5.92
N LEU A 95 6.91 -1.04 -5.59
CA LEU A 95 6.89 -2.11 -6.58
C LEU A 95 5.73 -1.95 -7.56
N GLY A 96 4.54 -1.59 -7.06
CA GLY A 96 3.38 -1.25 -7.88
C GLY A 96 3.64 -0.09 -8.84
N ILE A 97 4.28 0.98 -8.36
CA ILE A 97 4.68 2.13 -9.21
C ILE A 97 5.70 1.69 -10.27
N ALA A 98 6.71 0.91 -9.90
CA ALA A 98 7.69 0.39 -10.85
C ALA A 98 7.00 -0.42 -11.97
N HIS A 99 6.08 -1.32 -11.61
CA HIS A 99 5.29 -2.07 -12.60
C HIS A 99 4.39 -1.20 -13.45
N CYS A 100 3.79 -0.14 -12.91
CA CYS A 100 3.04 0.84 -13.73
C CYS A 100 3.95 1.47 -14.80
N TYR A 101 5.17 1.85 -14.44
CA TYR A 101 6.12 2.41 -15.40
C TYR A 101 6.60 1.38 -16.42
N GLU A 102 6.79 0.12 -16.04
CA GLU A 102 7.07 -0.97 -16.99
C GLU A 102 5.93 -1.14 -18.00
N ARG A 103 4.67 -1.15 -17.53
CA ARG A 103 3.49 -1.24 -18.42
C ARG A 103 3.37 -0.05 -19.36
N LYS A 104 3.94 1.10 -18.98
CA LYS A 104 4.04 2.32 -19.80
C LYS A 104 5.31 2.38 -20.66
N ASN A 105 6.13 1.31 -20.69
CA ASN A 105 7.44 1.26 -21.36
C ASN A 105 8.46 2.32 -20.88
N ASP A 106 8.28 2.89 -19.69
CA ASP A 106 9.20 3.87 -19.08
C ASP A 106 10.17 3.15 -18.13
N LYS A 107 11.16 2.47 -18.72
CA LYS A 107 12.13 1.64 -18.00
C LYS A 107 12.96 2.45 -17.01
N ASP A 108 13.32 3.68 -17.37
CA ASP A 108 14.14 4.55 -16.53
C ASP A 108 13.43 4.86 -15.20
N LYS A 109 12.14 5.16 -15.24
CA LYS A 109 11.36 5.39 -14.01
C LYS A 109 11.09 4.10 -13.22
N ALA A 110 10.91 2.97 -13.90
CA ALA A 110 10.82 1.68 -13.20
C ALA A 110 12.11 1.39 -12.40
N ASP A 111 13.27 1.58 -13.02
CA ASP A 111 14.58 1.36 -12.40
C ASP A 111 14.84 2.28 -11.20
N ILE A 112 14.37 3.53 -11.25
CA ILE A 112 14.45 4.46 -10.11
C ILE A 112 13.75 3.85 -8.89
N HIS A 113 12.54 3.33 -9.05
CA HIS A 113 11.79 2.78 -7.92
C HIS A 113 12.32 1.41 -7.46
N TYR A 114 12.87 0.58 -8.35
CA TYR A 114 13.59 -0.62 -7.91
C TYR A 114 14.81 -0.28 -7.04
N LYS A 115 15.59 0.73 -7.43
CA LYS A 115 16.72 1.23 -6.63
C LYS A 115 16.26 1.79 -5.28
N GLU A 116 15.11 2.46 -5.26
CA GLU A 116 14.50 2.98 -4.03
C GLU A 116 14.11 1.87 -3.06
N ILE A 117 13.47 0.78 -3.56
CA ILE A 117 13.15 -0.39 -2.73
C ILE A 117 14.41 -1.04 -2.18
N TYR A 118 15.47 -1.17 -2.98
CA TYR A 118 16.74 -1.71 -2.51
C TYR A 118 17.40 -0.82 -1.45
N SER A 119 17.30 0.50 -1.60
CA SER A 119 17.74 1.47 -0.58
C SER A 119 16.94 1.32 0.71
N LEU A 120 15.61 1.18 0.61
CA LEU A 120 14.73 0.93 1.75
C LEU A 120 15.10 -0.37 2.47
N TYR A 121 15.40 -1.45 1.73
CA TYR A 121 15.87 -2.72 2.29
C TYR A 121 17.17 -2.55 3.08
N LYS A 122 18.16 -1.85 2.51
CA LYS A 122 19.44 -1.57 3.20
C LYS A 122 19.23 -0.80 4.50
N LYS A 123 18.29 0.15 4.52
CA LYS A 123 17.94 0.93 5.72
C LYS A 123 17.13 0.12 6.74
N SER A 124 16.21 -0.72 6.28
CA SER A 124 15.32 -1.49 7.16
C SER A 124 14.82 -2.76 6.48
N LYS A 125 15.50 -3.88 6.75
CA LYS A 125 15.17 -5.20 6.19
C LYS A 125 13.71 -5.60 6.42
N LYS A 126 13.14 -5.26 7.58
CA LYS A 126 11.75 -5.60 7.95
C LYS A 126 10.67 -4.93 7.09
N LEU A 127 10.99 -3.86 6.36
CA LEU A 127 10.02 -3.12 5.54
C LEU A 127 9.91 -3.67 4.11
N VAL A 128 10.80 -4.59 3.73
CA VAL A 128 10.84 -5.16 2.37
C VAL A 128 10.66 -6.67 2.49
N GLY A 129 9.52 -7.18 2.01
CA GLY A 129 9.26 -8.62 1.99
C GLY A 129 10.23 -9.37 1.07
N GLU A 130 10.49 -10.64 1.39
CA GLU A 130 11.45 -11.46 0.65
C GLU A 130 11.12 -11.57 -0.85
N ASN A 131 9.82 -11.71 -1.19
CA ASN A 131 9.36 -11.76 -2.57
C ASN A 131 9.66 -10.45 -3.32
N VAL A 132 9.39 -9.30 -2.69
CA VAL A 132 9.70 -7.98 -3.27
C VAL A 132 11.20 -7.83 -3.48
N LEU A 133 12.01 -8.22 -2.49
CA LEU A 133 13.46 -8.16 -2.59
C LEU A 133 14.00 -9.04 -3.72
N LYS A 134 13.45 -10.24 -3.90
CA LYS A 134 13.83 -11.15 -5.00
C LYS A 134 13.57 -10.52 -6.37
N ILE A 135 12.40 -9.90 -6.55
CA ILE A 135 12.05 -9.20 -7.80
C ILE A 135 13.04 -8.06 -8.05
N VAL A 136 13.28 -7.21 -7.04
CA VAL A 136 14.18 -6.05 -7.15
C VAL A 136 15.61 -6.47 -7.49
N LYS A 137 16.13 -7.51 -6.82
CA LYS A 137 17.46 -8.07 -7.09
C LYS A 137 17.57 -8.53 -8.54
N SER A 138 16.57 -9.27 -9.04
CA SER A 138 16.53 -9.71 -10.42
C SER A 138 16.49 -8.54 -11.42
N LYS A 139 15.69 -7.51 -11.15
CA LYS A 139 15.56 -6.33 -12.02
C LYS A 139 16.85 -5.50 -12.05
N LEU A 140 17.57 -5.42 -10.94
CA LEU A 140 18.80 -4.65 -10.82
C LEU A 140 20.09 -5.46 -11.10
N GLY A 141 19.99 -6.76 -11.39
CA GLY A 141 21.16 -7.62 -11.60
C GLY A 141 22.02 -7.84 -10.33
N ILE A 142 21.40 -7.79 -9.16
CA ILE A 142 22.07 -7.94 -7.85
C ILE A 142 21.94 -9.39 -7.38
N GLN A 143 23.05 -10.00 -6.96
CA GLN A 143 23.08 -11.35 -6.36
C GLN A 143 22.54 -11.34 -4.92
#